data_AF-A0A095C139-F1
#
_entry.id   AF-A0A095C139-F1
#
_cell.length_a   1.000
_cell.length_b   1.000
_cell.length_c   1.000
_cell.angle_alpha   90.00
_cell.angle_beta   90.00
_cell.angle_gamma   90.00
#
_symmetry.space_group_name_H-M   'P 1'
#
loop_
_entity.id
_entity.type
_entity.pdbx_description
1 polymer ?
#
loop_
_entity_poly.entity_id
_entity_poly.type
_entity_poly.pdbx_seq_one_letter_code
_entity_poly.pdbx_strand_id
1 'polypeptide(L)' 'MTLNPNLYRLTVLHRQLDDAERREVRRRGADPFRLLRLKTLKLAVKKRLAALTQHPALRPAFAH' A
#
# COMPACT_ATOMS: atom_id res chain seq x y z
N MET A 1 -18.01 -8.68 16.37
CA MET A 1 -17.28 -8.41 15.11
C MET A 1 -15.97 -7.71 15.44
N THR A 2 -14.84 -8.41 15.46
CA THR A 2 -13.54 -7.79 15.77
C THR A 2 -13.03 -7.07 14.53
N LEU A 3 -13.22 -5.74 14.47
CA LEU A 3 -12.65 -4.91 13.41
C LEU A 3 -11.12 -4.96 13.60
N ASN A 4 -10.42 -5.74 12.78
CA ASN A 4 -8.98 -5.92 12.93
C ASN A 4 -8.31 -4.54 12.70
N PRO A 5 -7.69 -3.91 13.72
CA PRO A 5 -7.19 -2.54 13.63
C PRO A 5 -6.14 -2.37 12.52
N ASN A 6 -5.45 -3.47 12.20
CA ASN A 6 -4.48 -3.54 11.12
C ASN A 6 -5.12 -3.43 9.74
N LEU A 7 -6.31 -4.03 9.54
CA LEU A 7 -7.06 -3.91 8.29
C LEU A 7 -7.49 -2.46 8.07
N TYR A 8 -8.06 -1.82 9.10
CA TYR A 8 -8.47 -0.41 9.02
C TYR A 8 -7.31 0.53 8.66
N ARG A 9 -6.17 0.41 9.36
CA ARG A 9 -4.96 1.21 9.07
C ARG A 9 -4.46 1.00 7.65
N LEU A 10 -4.51 -0.22 7.15
CA LEU A 10 -4.00 -0.57 5.83
C LEU A 10 -4.93 -0.04 4.72
N THR A 11 -6.25 -0.05 4.92
CA THR A 11 -7.22 0.58 4.01
C THR A 11 -7.06 2.09 3.97
N VAL A 12 -6.82 2.74 5.12
CA VAL A 12 -6.56 4.19 5.18
C VAL A 12 -5.27 4.55 4.42
N LEU A 13 -4.19 3.80 4.61
CA LEU A 13 -2.94 3.98 3.86
C LEU A 13 -3.14 3.78 2.36
N HIS A 14 -3.97 2.79 1.96
CA HIS A 14 -4.29 2.57 0.56
C HIS A 14 -4.96 3.79 -0.07
N ARG A 15 -5.95 4.37 0.62
CA ARG A 15 -6.66 5.56 0.17
C ARG A 15 -5.75 6.78 0.07
N GLN A 16 -4.87 6.98 1.05
CA GLN A 16 -3.91 8.09 1.03
C GLN A 16 -2.92 8.01 -0.13
N LEU A 17 -2.46 6.79 -0.47
CA LEU A 17 -1.59 6.56 -1.62
C LEU A 17 -2.32 6.80 -2.94
N ASP A 18 -3.57 6.36 -3.06
CA ASP A 18 -4.39 6.63 -4.25
C ASP A 18 -4.64 8.12 -4.46
N ASP A 19 -4.95 8.86 -3.39
CA ASP A 19 -5.15 10.30 -3.47
C ASP A 19 -3.83 11.03 -3.82
N ALA A 20 -2.69 10.56 -3.31
CA ALA A 20 -1.39 11.11 -3.65
C ALA A 20 -1.04 10.88 -5.13
N GLU A 21 -1.30 9.67 -5.65
CA GLU A 21 -1.13 9.33 -7.07
C GLU A 21 -2.01 10.21 -7.96
N ARG A 22 -3.29 10.38 -7.61
CA ARG A 22 -4.21 11.26 -8.36
C ARG A 22 -3.77 12.72 -8.34
N ARG A 23 -3.28 13.22 -7.20
CA ARG A 23 -2.76 14.60 -7.08
C ARG A 23 -1.52 14.80 -7.94
N GLU A 24 -0.59 13.85 -7.93
CA GLU A 24 0.65 13.95 -8.71
C GLU A 24 0.36 13.85 -10.21
N VAL A 25 -0.57 12.98 -10.66
CA VAL A 25 -1.00 12.90 -12.07
C VAL A 25 -1.70 14.19 -12.54
N ARG A 26 -2.48 14.84 -11.66
CA ARG A 26 -3.17 16.10 -11.98
C ARG A 26 -2.25 17.33 -11.96
N ARG A 27 -1.03 17.20 -11.43
CA ARG A 27 -0.08 18.31 -11.35
C ARG A 27 0.54 18.54 -12.74
N ARG A 28 0.47 19.78 -13.25
CA ARG A 28 1.27 20.20 -14.41
C ARG A 28 2.75 20.15 -14.01
N GLY A 29 3.51 19.24 -14.60
CA GLY A 29 4.89 18.92 -14.17
C GLY A 29 4.98 17.70 -13.25
N ALA A 30 4.13 16.69 -13.46
CA ALA A 30 4.20 15.42 -12.73
C ALA A 30 5.60 14.80 -12.85
N ASP A 31 6.22 14.50 -11.70
CA ASP A 31 7.52 13.85 -11.69
C ASP A 31 7.34 12.33 -11.91
N PRO A 32 7.88 11.77 -13.01
CA PRO A 32 7.68 10.35 -13.33
C PRO A 32 8.32 9.41 -12.30
N PHE A 33 9.42 9.81 -11.64
CA PHE A 33 10.04 9.02 -10.57
C PHE A 33 9.20 9.06 -9.30
N ARG A 34 8.58 10.20 -8.99
CA ARG A 34 7.63 10.31 -7.87
C ARG A 34 6.39 9.44 -8.10
N LEU A 35 5.85 9.44 -9.32
CA LEU A 35 4.76 8.54 -9.70
C LEU A 35 5.16 7.06 -9.60
N LEU A 36 6.36 6.71 -10.08
CA LEU A 36 6.89 5.35 -9.95
C LEU A 36 7.03 4.94 -8.49
N ARG A 37 7.54 5.83 -7.63
CA ARG A 37 7.67 5.58 -6.18
C ARG A 37 6.31 5.37 -5.50
N LEU A 38 5.30 6.17 -5.85
CA LEU A 38 3.93 6.01 -5.37
C LEU A 38 3.34 4.66 -5.79
N LYS A 39 3.55 4.25 -7.05
CA LYS A 39 3.11 2.93 -7.55
C LYS A 39 3.81 1.77 -6.85
N THR A 40 5.11 1.88 -6.60
CA THR A 40 5.87 0.86 -5.85
C THR A 40 5.37 0.73 -4.41
N LEU A 41 5.07 1.85 -3.75
CA LEU A 41 4.47 1.85 -2.41
C LEU A 41 3.07 1.22 -2.42
N LYS A 42 2.24 1.53 -3.42
CA LYS A 42 0.91 0.92 -3.62
C LYS A 42 1.01 -0.60 -3.83
N LEU A 43 2.01 -1.05 -4.60
CA LEU A 43 2.28 -2.47 -4.81
C LEU A 43 2.72 -3.17 -3.51
N ALA A 44 3.60 -2.54 -2.72
CA ALA A 44 4.03 -3.08 -1.43
C ALA A 44 2.86 -3.20 -0.44
N VAL A 45 1.96 -2.21 -0.40
CA VAL A 45 0.73 -2.26 0.41
C VAL A 45 -0.20 -3.39 -0.05
N LYS A 46 -0.40 -3.55 -1.37
CA LYS A 46 -1.19 -4.67 -1.92
C LYS A 46 -0.58 -6.02 -1.56
N LYS A 47 0.75 -6.16 -1.62
CA LYS A 47 1.45 -7.38 -1.18
C LYS A 47 1.26 -7.66 0.30
N ARG A 48 1.29 -6.63 1.16
CA ARG A 48 1.00 -6.76 2.59
C ARG A 48 -0.45 -7.14 2.87
N LEU A 49 -1.42 -6.55 2.15
CA LEU A 49 -2.83 -6.94 2.21
C LEU A 49 -3.00 -8.41 1.79
N ALA A 50 -2.41 -8.80 0.65
CA ALA A 50 -2.45 -10.17 0.17
C ALA A 50 -1.82 -11.13 1.18
N ALA A 51 -0.67 -10.79 1.78
CA ALA A 51 -0.06 -11.59 2.84
C ALA A 51 -0.98 -11.71 4.07
N LEU A 52 -1.64 -10.64 4.51
CA LEU A 52 -2.59 -10.72 5.64
C LEU A 52 -3.87 -11.52 5.31
N THR A 53 -4.27 -11.54 4.04
CA THR A 53 -5.51 -12.21 3.59
C THR A 53 -5.26 -13.68 3.23
N GLN A 54 -4.08 -14.00 2.67
CA GLN A 54 -3.67 -15.34 2.26
C GLN A 54 -2.89 -16.07 3.38
N HIS A 55 -2.28 -15.35 4.32
CA HIS A 55 -1.63 -15.91 5.50
C HIS A 55 -2.21 -15.36 6.81
N PRO A 56 -3.23 -16.03 7.37
CA PRO A 56 -3.49 -15.91 8.80
C PRO A 56 -2.39 -16.56 9.66
N ALA A 57 -1.45 -17.36 9.09
CA ALA A 57 -0.64 -18.28 9.89
C ALA A 57 0.79 -18.66 9.43
N LEU A 58 1.39 -18.14 8.34
CA LEU A 58 2.83 -18.40 8.10
C LEU A 58 3.62 -17.11 7.92
N ARG A 59 4.35 -16.82 8.99
CA ARG A 59 5.52 -15.96 9.09
C ARG A 59 6.63 -16.53 8.20
N PRO A 60 7.07 -15.86 7.12
CA PRO A 60 8.37 -16.16 6.53
C PRO A 60 9.40 -15.32 7.28
N ALA A 61 10.30 -16.02 7.94
CA ALA A 61 11.56 -15.46 8.41
C ALA A 61 12.35 -14.98 7.19
N PHE A 62 12.41 -13.67 6.95
CA PHE A 62 13.46 -13.11 6.12
C PHE A 62 14.65 -12.81 7.03
N ALA A 63 15.40 -13.88 7.31
CA ALA A 63 16.80 -13.79 7.69
C ALA A 63 17.61 -13.85 6.39
N HIS A 64 18.25 -12.74 6.03
CA HIS A 64 19.61 -12.72 5.50
C HIS A 64 20.18 -11.30 5.58
#